data_AF-A0A834SQ67-F1
#
_entry.id   AF-A0A834SQ67-F1
#
_cell.length_a   1.000
_cell.length_b   1.000
_cell.length_c   1.000
_cell.angle_alpha   90.00
_cell.angle_beta   90.00
_cell.angle_gamma   90.00
#
_symmetry.space_group_name_H-M   'P 1'
#
loop_
_entity.id
_entity.type
_entity.pdbx_description
1 polymer ?
#
loop_
_entity_poly.entity_id
_entity_poly.type
_entity_poly.pdbx_seq_one_letter_code
_entity_poly.pdbx_strand_id
1 'polypeptide(L)'
;MSFNIYVPKDERFSHVKMADALGYALKLIVQVLKPELESLFDSTPNEFDSFQDVLKLYEGGIKLPEGVFKDIRENIPSELIKEIFRTDGENFLRFPTPQVIKEDKSAWRTDEEFARELLAGINPVIIRSLQEFPPTSKLDPKVYGDQTSRMTKEQIEINLDGLTVDEAIRKKKLFILDHHDSLMPYMRRINSTSTKAYASRTVLFLKSDGTLKPLAIELSLPHAEGDQFGAISKVYTPAEQGVENSIWQLAKAYVAVVDSGVHQLISHWLHTHATIEPFIIATHRQLSVLHPIHKLLHPHFRDTMNINALARQILINAGGALELTVFPAKYSMELSSAMYKNWVFPEQALPVDLIKRGMAVEDPTARHGLRLLIEDYPFATWVQDYCSYYYKTDDTVKKDSELQAWWKELREEGHGDKKDEPWWPKMQTREDLIESCTIIIWIASALHAAINFGQYPYGGFPLLRPSISRRFMPEEGTPEYDEVATNPDKAFLKTITSQLQTVLGISLIEVLSRHTSDEVYLGQRDTPNWTTDAEPLEFFHKFGDKLRKIEEQIMSMNNDEKLKNRFGPVKMPYTLLYPSSEGGLTGMGIPNSVSI
;
A
#
# COMPACT_ATOMS: atom_id res chain seq x y z
N MET A 1 23.57 -9.83 -16.41
CA MET A 1 23.93 -8.64 -15.59
C MET A 1 24.15 -9.07 -14.15
N SER A 2 25.20 -8.57 -13.48
CA SER A 2 25.51 -8.94 -12.09
C SER A 2 24.67 -8.14 -11.08
N PHE A 3 24.54 -8.66 -9.85
CA PHE A 3 23.88 -8.06 -8.68
C PHE A 3 24.65 -6.85 -8.10
N ASN A 4 25.30 -6.05 -8.95
CA ASN A 4 26.29 -5.08 -8.51
C ASN A 4 25.76 -3.64 -8.49
N ILE A 5 24.50 -3.41 -8.07
CA ILE A 5 24.18 -2.07 -7.56
C ILE A 5 24.85 -1.96 -6.19
N TYR A 6 25.79 -1.03 -6.09
CA TYR A 6 26.53 -0.83 -4.85
C TYR A 6 25.58 -0.39 -3.73
N VAL A 7 25.75 -1.06 -2.59
CA VAL A 7 25.38 -0.55 -1.27
C VAL A 7 26.61 -0.71 -0.36
N PRO A 8 26.74 0.10 0.71
CA PRO A 8 27.76 -0.11 1.72
C PRO A 8 27.77 -1.58 2.18
N LYS A 9 28.96 -2.12 2.47
CA LYS A 9 29.13 -3.58 2.61
C LYS A 9 28.23 -4.19 3.68
N ASP A 10 28.05 -3.47 4.79
CA ASP A 10 27.28 -3.93 5.95
C ASP A 10 25.76 -3.72 5.78
N GLU A 11 25.34 -2.98 4.73
CA GLU A 11 23.93 -2.84 4.34
C GLU A 11 23.44 -4.02 3.48
N ARG A 12 24.34 -4.86 2.98
CA ARG A 12 23.97 -6.01 2.16
C ARG A 12 23.19 -7.01 3.00
N PHE A 13 22.16 -7.63 2.40
CA PHE A 13 21.42 -8.71 3.04
C PHE A 13 22.36 -9.77 3.62
N SER A 14 21.97 -10.27 4.78
CA SER A 14 22.64 -11.40 5.43
C SER A 14 22.65 -12.62 4.50
N HIS A 15 23.59 -13.54 4.73
CA HIS A 15 23.60 -14.82 4.02
C HIS A 15 22.30 -15.62 4.23
N VAL A 16 21.64 -15.46 5.39
CA VAL A 16 20.36 -16.10 5.69
C VAL A 16 19.24 -15.48 4.86
N LYS A 17 19.12 -14.16 4.82
CA LYS A 17 18.13 -13.45 3.99
C LYS A 17 18.35 -13.65 2.48
N MET A 18 19.60 -13.86 2.06
CA MET A 18 19.93 -14.29 0.70
C MET A 18 19.59 -15.77 0.43
N ALA A 19 19.71 -16.64 1.45
CA ALA A 19 19.34 -18.06 1.38
C ALA A 19 17.81 -18.27 1.41
N ASP A 20 17.08 -17.44 2.16
CA ASP A 20 15.61 -17.29 2.15
C ASP A 20 15.09 -16.68 0.83
N ALA A 21 15.92 -16.70 -0.21
CA ALA A 21 15.59 -16.49 -1.61
C ALA A 21 15.09 -15.10 -2.02
N LEU A 22 14.68 -14.19 -1.14
CA LEU A 22 13.86 -13.01 -1.51
C LEU A 22 14.48 -12.16 -2.64
N GLY A 23 15.74 -11.74 -2.49
CA GLY A 23 16.43 -10.94 -3.51
C GLY A 23 16.71 -11.69 -4.83
N TYR A 24 16.92 -13.01 -4.76
CA TYR A 24 17.06 -13.86 -5.93
C TYR A 24 15.71 -14.12 -6.61
N ALA A 25 14.65 -14.36 -5.83
CA ALA A 25 13.31 -14.63 -6.29
C ALA A 25 12.75 -13.47 -7.10
N LEU A 26 12.86 -12.23 -6.59
CA LEU A 26 12.47 -11.02 -7.33
C LEU A 26 13.18 -10.96 -8.69
N LYS A 27 14.49 -11.18 -8.73
CA LYS A 27 15.25 -11.17 -9.97
C LYS A 27 14.81 -12.27 -10.93
N LEU A 28 14.64 -13.49 -10.41
CA LEU A 28 14.24 -14.65 -11.20
C LEU A 28 12.87 -14.48 -11.82
N ILE A 29 11.93 -13.90 -11.08
CA ILE A 29 10.59 -13.56 -11.59
C ILE A 29 10.72 -12.60 -12.78
N VAL A 30 11.55 -11.57 -12.68
CA VAL A 30 11.68 -10.54 -13.73
C VAL A 30 12.53 -10.98 -14.92
N GLN A 31 13.60 -11.72 -14.69
CA GLN A 31 14.60 -12.02 -15.72
C GLN A 31 14.42 -13.39 -16.37
N VAL A 32 13.84 -14.35 -15.65
CA VAL A 32 13.69 -15.74 -16.12
C VAL A 32 12.22 -16.07 -16.35
N LEU A 33 11.33 -15.81 -15.39
CA LEU A 33 9.92 -16.16 -15.57
C LEU A 33 9.21 -15.28 -16.58
N LYS A 34 9.47 -13.97 -16.60
CA LYS A 34 8.78 -13.08 -17.53
C LYS A 34 8.91 -13.53 -19.00
N PRO A 35 10.12 -13.74 -19.57
CA PRO A 35 10.24 -14.18 -20.97
C PRO A 35 9.57 -15.53 -21.25
N GLU A 36 9.66 -16.47 -20.30
CA GLU A 36 9.07 -17.80 -20.44
C GLU A 36 7.54 -17.78 -20.37
N LEU A 37 6.97 -16.98 -19.46
CA LEU A 37 5.53 -16.78 -19.37
C LEU A 37 5.01 -16.01 -20.60
N GLU A 38 5.75 -15.03 -21.11
CA GLU A 38 5.44 -14.36 -22.38
C GLU A 38 5.34 -15.39 -23.51
N SER A 39 6.35 -16.24 -23.68
CA SER A 39 6.35 -17.33 -24.68
C SER A 39 5.15 -18.29 -24.53
N LEU A 40 4.81 -18.67 -23.30
CA LEU A 40 3.68 -19.55 -23.00
C LEU A 40 2.33 -18.90 -23.38
N PHE A 41 2.10 -17.68 -22.92
CA PHE A 41 0.85 -16.95 -23.14
C PHE A 41 0.78 -16.24 -24.51
N ASP A 42 1.82 -16.28 -25.32
CA ASP A 42 1.74 -15.92 -26.74
C ASP A 42 1.11 -17.06 -27.57
N SER A 43 1.21 -18.31 -27.09
CA SER A 43 0.64 -19.50 -27.74
C SER A 43 -0.75 -19.92 -27.24
N THR A 44 -1.17 -19.34 -26.10
CA THR A 44 -2.49 -19.53 -25.46
C THR A 44 -3.13 -18.15 -25.33
N PRO A 45 -4.44 -17.90 -25.57
CA PRO A 45 -4.96 -16.54 -25.42
C PRO A 45 -4.71 -16.05 -23.98
N ASN A 46 -3.97 -14.95 -23.83
CA ASN A 46 -3.50 -14.31 -22.58
C ASN A 46 -4.64 -13.76 -21.69
N GLU A 47 -5.67 -14.57 -21.45
CA GLU A 47 -6.92 -14.24 -20.81
C GLU A 47 -7.39 -15.40 -19.95
N PHE A 48 -7.96 -15.09 -18.78
CA PHE A 48 -8.78 -16.07 -18.08
C PHE A 48 -10.13 -16.22 -18.80
N ASP A 49 -10.65 -17.44 -18.87
CA ASP A 49 -11.97 -17.73 -19.45
C ASP A 49 -13.10 -17.64 -18.43
N SER A 50 -12.77 -17.88 -17.17
CA SER A 50 -13.72 -17.83 -16.06
C SER A 50 -13.02 -17.46 -14.74
N PHE A 51 -13.80 -17.05 -13.74
CA PHE A 51 -13.25 -16.89 -12.39
C PHE A 51 -12.74 -18.21 -11.80
N GLN A 52 -13.26 -19.35 -12.27
CA GLN A 52 -12.73 -20.65 -11.87
C GLN A 52 -11.29 -20.84 -12.36
N ASP A 53 -10.90 -20.27 -13.51
CA ASP A 53 -9.51 -20.32 -13.98
C ASP A 53 -8.57 -19.49 -13.12
N VAL A 54 -9.06 -18.38 -12.55
CA VAL A 54 -8.33 -17.62 -11.53
C VAL A 54 -8.16 -18.46 -10.26
N LEU A 55 -9.23 -19.12 -9.79
CA LEU A 55 -9.17 -19.97 -8.60
C LEU A 55 -8.23 -21.18 -8.75
N LYS A 56 -8.09 -21.73 -9.97
CA LYS A 56 -7.16 -22.83 -10.27
C LYS A 56 -5.70 -22.49 -9.96
N LEU A 57 -5.32 -21.21 -9.97
CA LEU A 57 -3.97 -20.75 -9.57
C LEU A 57 -3.58 -21.23 -8.17
N TYR A 58 -4.56 -21.37 -7.27
CA TYR A 58 -4.32 -21.78 -5.87
C TYR A 58 -4.62 -23.27 -5.61
N GLU A 59 -5.54 -23.84 -6.40
CA GLU A 59 -5.99 -25.23 -6.23
C GLU A 59 -5.08 -26.23 -6.96
N GLY A 60 -4.73 -25.94 -8.22
CA GLY A 60 -4.01 -26.87 -9.11
C GLY A 60 -2.71 -26.32 -9.72
N GLY A 61 -2.46 -25.01 -9.61
CA GLY A 61 -1.29 -24.35 -10.20
C GLY A 61 -1.37 -24.21 -11.72
N ILE A 62 -0.26 -23.83 -12.34
CA ILE A 62 -0.10 -23.65 -13.79
C ILE A 62 0.73 -24.80 -14.35
N LYS A 63 0.24 -25.43 -15.41
CA LYS A 63 1.01 -26.40 -16.18
C LYS A 63 1.94 -25.65 -17.13
N LEU A 64 3.24 -25.84 -16.98
CA LEU A 64 4.25 -25.30 -17.90
C LEU A 64 4.62 -26.36 -18.95
N PRO A 65 4.88 -25.96 -20.21
CA PRO A 65 5.44 -26.86 -21.21
C PRO A 65 6.80 -27.41 -20.75
N GLU A 66 7.17 -28.63 -21.18
CA GLU A 66 8.43 -29.28 -20.80
C GLU A 66 9.68 -28.45 -21.13
N GLY A 67 9.66 -27.69 -22.23
CA GLY A 67 10.75 -26.78 -22.62
C GLY A 67 10.99 -25.68 -21.60
N VAL A 68 9.93 -24.92 -21.26
CA VAL A 68 9.96 -23.86 -20.24
C VAL A 68 10.43 -24.41 -18.88
N PHE A 69 9.93 -25.59 -18.51
CA PHE A 69 10.32 -26.26 -17.28
C PHE A 69 11.79 -26.62 -17.22
N LYS A 70 12.37 -27.05 -18.35
CA LYS A 70 13.81 -27.32 -18.46
C LYS A 70 14.62 -26.03 -18.31
N ASP A 71 14.21 -24.96 -18.98
CA ASP A 71 14.91 -23.67 -18.91
C ASP A 71 14.89 -23.08 -17.49
N ILE A 72 13.76 -23.19 -16.79
CA ILE A 72 13.66 -22.82 -15.36
C ILE A 72 14.62 -23.67 -14.51
N ARG A 73 14.68 -24.99 -14.72
CA ARG A 73 15.60 -25.88 -13.95
C ARG A 73 17.07 -25.60 -14.21
N GLU A 74 17.43 -25.19 -15.42
CA GLU A 74 18.81 -24.89 -15.80
C GLU A 74 19.27 -23.52 -15.31
N ASN A 75 18.36 -22.56 -15.19
CA ASN A 75 18.68 -21.18 -14.79
C ASN A 75 18.40 -20.87 -13.31
N ILE A 76 17.66 -21.72 -12.60
CA ILE A 76 17.27 -21.50 -11.19
C ILE A 76 17.84 -22.60 -10.28
N PRO A 77 18.59 -22.24 -9.21
CA PRO A 77 18.98 -23.17 -8.16
C PRO A 77 17.80 -23.96 -7.58
N SER A 78 17.99 -25.25 -7.36
CA SER A 78 16.91 -26.19 -7.00
C SER A 78 16.21 -25.85 -5.67
N GLU A 79 16.93 -25.22 -4.76
CA GLU A 79 16.48 -24.71 -3.47
C GLU A 79 15.50 -23.56 -3.67
N LEU A 80 15.82 -22.62 -4.56
CA LEU A 80 14.97 -21.48 -4.91
C LEU A 80 13.73 -21.93 -5.70
N ILE A 81 13.84 -22.96 -6.54
CA ILE A 81 12.68 -23.51 -7.26
C ILE A 81 11.62 -24.03 -6.29
N LYS A 82 12.03 -24.73 -5.23
CA LYS A 82 11.10 -25.29 -4.23
C LYS A 82 10.39 -24.19 -3.44
N GLU A 83 11.08 -23.10 -3.13
CA GLU A 83 10.50 -21.99 -2.37
C GLU A 83 9.54 -21.13 -3.20
N ILE A 84 9.88 -20.85 -4.46
CA ILE A 84 9.10 -19.98 -5.36
C ILE A 84 7.92 -20.73 -6.01
N PHE A 85 8.10 -21.99 -6.42
CA PHE A 85 7.12 -22.68 -7.28
C PHE A 85 6.32 -23.78 -6.59
N ARG A 86 6.65 -24.13 -5.32
CA ARG A 86 6.00 -25.19 -4.52
C ARG A 86 5.42 -26.32 -5.39
N THR A 87 6.30 -27.03 -6.11
CA THR A 87 5.91 -28.00 -7.14
C THR A 87 5.82 -29.42 -6.59
N ASP A 88 4.84 -30.18 -7.07
CA ASP A 88 4.68 -31.63 -6.85
C ASP A 88 5.40 -32.48 -7.93
N GLY A 89 6.14 -31.83 -8.84
CA GLY A 89 6.90 -32.48 -9.91
C GLY A 89 6.32 -32.27 -11.31
N GLU A 90 5.03 -31.90 -11.43
CA GLU A 90 4.36 -31.64 -12.72
C GLU A 90 3.71 -30.25 -12.82
N ASN A 91 3.20 -29.69 -11.71
CA ASN A 91 2.56 -28.36 -11.70
C ASN A 91 3.49 -27.30 -11.08
N PHE A 92 3.58 -26.13 -11.72
CA PHE A 92 4.36 -24.97 -11.25
C PHE A 92 3.43 -23.86 -10.76
N LEU A 93 3.95 -22.95 -9.94
CA LEU A 93 3.21 -21.75 -9.50
C LEU A 93 1.86 -22.10 -8.85
N ARG A 94 1.84 -23.14 -8.00
CA ARG A 94 0.70 -23.35 -7.11
C ARG A 94 0.79 -22.35 -5.95
N PHE A 95 0.09 -21.25 -6.13
CA PHE A 95 0.06 -20.13 -5.20
C PHE A 95 -0.65 -20.52 -3.89
N PRO A 96 -0.15 -20.11 -2.71
CA PRO A 96 -0.92 -20.18 -1.47
C PRO A 96 -2.31 -19.54 -1.62
N THR A 97 -3.37 -20.11 -1.03
CA THR A 97 -4.68 -19.44 -1.07
C THR A 97 -4.61 -18.09 -0.33
N PRO A 98 -4.91 -16.95 -0.98
CA PRO A 98 -4.94 -15.65 -0.32
C PRO A 98 -5.95 -15.63 0.83
N GLN A 99 -5.62 -14.92 1.91
CA GLN A 99 -6.43 -14.92 3.13
C GLN A 99 -7.85 -14.40 2.86
N VAL A 100 -7.98 -13.41 1.97
CA VAL A 100 -9.27 -12.78 1.63
C VAL A 100 -10.29 -13.71 0.97
N ILE A 101 -9.86 -14.83 0.37
CA ILE A 101 -10.75 -15.83 -0.24
C ILE A 101 -10.74 -17.17 0.51
N LYS A 102 -10.07 -17.24 1.66
CA LYS A 102 -9.87 -18.49 2.39
C LYS A 102 -11.18 -19.06 2.96
N GLU A 103 -12.00 -18.20 3.53
CA GLU A 103 -13.27 -18.57 4.16
C GLU A 103 -14.47 -18.41 3.22
N ASP A 104 -14.43 -17.41 2.33
CA ASP A 104 -15.49 -17.13 1.35
C ASP A 104 -14.90 -16.62 0.03
N LYS A 105 -15.06 -17.40 -1.04
CA LYS A 105 -14.51 -17.11 -2.38
C LYS A 105 -15.29 -16.03 -3.14
N SER A 106 -16.38 -15.51 -2.58
CA SER A 106 -17.31 -14.57 -3.24
C SER A 106 -17.50 -13.25 -2.49
N ALA A 107 -17.22 -13.21 -1.18
CA ALA A 107 -17.41 -12.04 -0.32
C ALA A 107 -16.69 -10.77 -0.82
N TRP A 108 -15.58 -10.93 -1.55
CA TRP A 108 -14.84 -9.83 -2.19
C TRP A 108 -15.68 -8.97 -3.14
N ARG A 109 -16.79 -9.50 -3.70
CA ARG A 109 -17.69 -8.75 -4.60
C ARG A 109 -18.64 -7.80 -3.88
N THR A 110 -18.77 -7.94 -2.57
CA THR A 110 -19.73 -7.16 -1.79
C THR A 110 -19.34 -5.68 -1.73
N ASP A 111 -20.32 -4.82 -1.53
CA ASP A 111 -20.06 -3.39 -1.30
C ASP A 111 -19.47 -3.16 0.09
N GLU A 112 -19.84 -4.02 1.04
CA GLU A 112 -19.29 -4.09 2.38
C GLU A 112 -17.77 -4.33 2.36
N GLU A 113 -17.28 -5.34 1.64
CA GLU A 113 -15.84 -5.61 1.59
C GLU A 113 -15.08 -4.50 0.86
N PHE A 114 -15.62 -4.03 -0.27
CA PHE A 114 -15.03 -2.93 -1.01
C PHE A 114 -14.83 -1.68 -0.13
N ALA A 115 -15.83 -1.32 0.68
CA ALA A 115 -15.72 -0.18 1.58
C ALA A 115 -14.83 -0.47 2.79
N ARG A 116 -14.87 -1.70 3.32
CA ARG A 116 -14.06 -2.13 4.47
C ARG A 116 -12.57 -2.08 4.15
N GLU A 117 -12.15 -2.48 2.96
CA GLU A 117 -10.74 -2.45 2.57
C GLU A 117 -10.13 -1.05 2.57
N LEU A 118 -10.94 -0.01 2.38
CA LEU A 118 -10.48 1.38 2.47
C LEU A 118 -10.09 1.77 3.92
N LEU A 119 -10.54 1.01 4.92
CA LEU A 119 -10.20 1.18 6.34
C LEU A 119 -9.24 0.11 6.85
N ALA A 120 -9.37 -1.11 6.36
CA ALA A 120 -8.80 -2.32 6.95
C ALA A 120 -8.36 -3.34 5.89
N GLY A 121 -7.99 -2.86 4.71
CA GLY A 121 -7.33 -3.63 3.65
C GLY A 121 -5.86 -3.25 3.55
N ILE A 122 -5.33 -3.36 2.33
CA ILE A 122 -3.92 -3.11 2.01
C ILE A 122 -3.52 -1.62 1.95
N ASN A 123 -4.46 -0.72 1.61
CA ASN A 123 -4.20 0.72 1.49
C ASN A 123 -5.13 1.56 2.39
N PRO A 124 -5.08 1.37 3.72
CA PRO A 124 -6.03 2.00 4.63
C PRO A 124 -5.74 3.48 4.89
N VAL A 125 -4.77 4.10 4.20
CA VAL A 125 -4.18 5.40 4.57
C VAL A 125 -4.65 6.59 3.72
N ILE A 126 -5.51 6.35 2.72
CA ILE A 126 -5.93 7.41 1.78
C ILE A 126 -7.33 7.98 2.08
N ILE A 127 -8.25 7.14 2.57
CA ILE A 127 -9.63 7.57 2.84
C ILE A 127 -9.67 8.78 3.78
N ARG A 128 -10.56 9.72 3.50
CA ARG A 128 -10.73 10.95 4.28
C ARG A 128 -12.21 11.28 4.50
N SER A 129 -12.51 12.03 5.55
CA SER A 129 -13.85 12.59 5.75
C SER A 129 -14.15 13.64 4.67
N LEU A 130 -15.33 13.55 4.07
CA LEU A 130 -15.79 14.49 3.06
C LEU A 130 -16.28 15.79 3.73
N GLN A 131 -15.70 16.92 3.34
CA GLN A 131 -15.98 18.22 3.96
C GLN A 131 -17.02 19.05 3.20
N GLU A 132 -17.18 18.82 1.90
CA GLU A 132 -18.11 19.55 1.04
C GLU A 132 -18.64 18.63 -0.06
N PHE A 133 -19.81 18.96 -0.59
CA PHE A 133 -20.44 18.21 -1.67
C PHE A 133 -21.10 19.16 -2.69
N PRO A 134 -20.95 18.91 -4.01
CA PRO A 134 -20.15 17.84 -4.60
C PRO A 134 -18.65 18.00 -4.31
N PRO A 135 -17.83 16.92 -4.36
CA PRO A 135 -16.39 17.02 -4.15
C PRO A 135 -15.75 17.98 -5.15
N THR A 136 -14.86 18.87 -4.70
CA THR A 136 -14.19 19.85 -5.55
C THR A 136 -12.79 19.39 -5.97
N SER A 137 -12.33 19.89 -7.12
CA SER A 137 -10.95 19.71 -7.60
C SER A 137 -10.11 20.95 -7.28
N LYS A 138 -8.83 20.73 -6.96
CA LYS A 138 -7.81 21.77 -6.76
C LYS A 138 -6.92 21.97 -7.99
N LEU A 139 -7.18 21.26 -9.09
CA LEU A 139 -6.46 21.44 -10.35
C LEU A 139 -6.70 22.86 -10.90
N ASP A 140 -5.66 23.46 -11.49
CA ASP A 140 -5.77 24.80 -12.08
C ASP A 140 -6.77 24.78 -13.25
N PRO A 141 -7.93 25.47 -13.16
CA PRO A 141 -8.93 25.47 -14.21
C PRO A 141 -8.44 26.09 -15.52
N LYS A 142 -7.35 26.89 -15.50
CA LYS A 142 -6.73 27.40 -16.73
C LYS A 142 -5.97 26.32 -17.50
N VAL A 143 -5.48 25.30 -16.79
CA VAL A 143 -4.70 24.20 -17.36
C VAL A 143 -5.59 23.00 -17.66
N TYR A 144 -6.54 22.71 -16.78
CA TYR A 144 -7.35 21.50 -16.83
C TYR A 144 -8.84 21.75 -17.09
N GLY A 145 -9.27 23.00 -17.35
CA GLY A 145 -10.67 23.32 -17.65
C GLY A 145 -11.66 23.03 -16.51
N ASP A 146 -12.91 22.74 -16.85
CA ASP A 146 -13.95 22.40 -15.88
C ASP A 146 -13.71 21.02 -15.25
N GLN A 147 -13.41 21.01 -13.96
CA GLN A 147 -13.18 19.82 -13.15
C GLN A 147 -14.29 19.59 -12.11
N THR A 148 -15.46 20.23 -12.31
CA THR A 148 -16.62 20.10 -11.42
C THR A 148 -17.15 18.67 -11.45
N SER A 149 -17.22 18.04 -10.27
CA SER A 149 -17.79 16.71 -10.11
C SER A 149 -19.25 16.69 -10.58
N ARG A 150 -19.64 15.59 -11.23
CA ARG A 150 -20.99 15.34 -11.75
C ARG A 150 -21.88 14.61 -10.74
N MET A 151 -21.39 14.33 -9.54
CA MET A 151 -22.21 13.76 -8.47
C MET A 151 -23.27 14.77 -8.02
N THR A 152 -24.49 14.30 -7.84
CA THR A 152 -25.64 15.11 -7.41
C THR A 152 -26.14 14.66 -6.03
N LYS A 153 -26.83 15.54 -5.30
CA LYS A 153 -27.33 15.21 -3.95
C LYS A 153 -28.38 14.11 -4.05
N GLU A 154 -29.25 14.20 -5.06
CA GLU A 154 -30.35 13.28 -5.33
C GLU A 154 -29.86 11.83 -5.50
N GLN A 155 -28.71 11.64 -6.15
CA GLN A 155 -28.11 10.31 -6.34
C GLN A 155 -27.68 9.64 -5.04
N ILE A 156 -27.25 10.41 -4.03
CA ILE A 156 -26.68 9.85 -2.80
C ILE A 156 -27.64 9.91 -1.60
N GLU A 157 -28.52 10.90 -1.51
CA GLU A 157 -29.43 11.10 -0.36
C GLU A 157 -30.39 9.93 -0.14
N ILE A 158 -30.77 9.23 -1.21
CA ILE A 158 -31.58 8.01 -1.14
C ILE A 158 -30.97 6.91 -0.27
N ASN A 159 -29.66 6.98 0.00
CA ASN A 159 -28.88 5.97 0.70
C ASN A 159 -28.17 6.50 1.97
N LEU A 160 -28.61 7.65 2.51
CA LEU A 160 -28.03 8.29 3.71
C LEU A 160 -28.82 8.04 5.01
N ASP A 161 -29.58 6.95 5.09
CA ASP A 161 -30.42 6.59 6.26
C ASP A 161 -31.33 7.75 6.72
N GLY A 162 -31.92 8.47 5.75
CA GLY A 162 -32.85 9.58 5.98
C GLY A 162 -32.20 10.93 6.31
N LEU A 163 -30.87 11.03 6.25
CA LEU A 163 -30.15 12.31 6.38
C LEU A 163 -30.05 13.02 5.02
N THR A 164 -30.07 14.35 5.05
CA THR A 164 -29.60 15.16 3.90
C THR A 164 -28.07 15.11 3.79
N VAL A 165 -27.51 15.46 2.62
CA VAL A 165 -26.04 15.55 2.45
C VAL A 165 -25.41 16.48 3.49
N ASP A 166 -26.00 17.65 3.70
CA ASP A 166 -25.45 18.68 4.59
C ASP A 166 -25.47 18.21 6.06
N GLU A 167 -26.50 17.46 6.46
CA GLU A 167 -26.55 16.82 7.78
C GLU A 167 -25.51 15.71 7.94
N ALA A 168 -25.32 14.89 6.90
CA ALA A 168 -24.35 13.80 6.92
C ALA A 168 -22.91 14.34 7.02
N ILE A 169 -22.57 15.41 6.29
CA ILE A 169 -21.27 16.12 6.41
C ILE A 169 -21.09 16.68 7.82
N ARG A 170 -22.08 17.42 8.34
CA ARG A 170 -22.01 18.02 9.68
C ARG A 170 -21.85 16.97 10.79
N LYS A 171 -22.47 15.80 10.62
CA LYS A 171 -22.34 14.65 11.53
C LYS A 171 -21.08 13.81 11.26
N LYS A 172 -20.21 14.23 10.32
CA LYS A 172 -19.00 13.53 9.87
C LYS A 172 -19.26 12.08 9.44
N LYS A 173 -20.37 11.86 8.73
CA LYS A 173 -20.79 10.56 8.22
C LYS A 173 -20.48 10.34 6.74
N LEU A 174 -20.00 11.34 6.02
CA LEU A 174 -19.53 11.17 4.65
C LEU A 174 -18.01 11.09 4.59
N PHE A 175 -17.53 10.14 3.79
CA PHE A 175 -16.13 9.87 3.52
C PHE A 175 -15.90 9.79 2.01
N ILE A 176 -14.65 9.95 1.60
CA ILE A 176 -14.26 9.89 0.20
C ILE A 176 -12.89 9.22 0.04
N LEU A 177 -12.78 8.36 -0.98
CA LEU A 177 -11.52 7.98 -1.59
C LEU A 177 -11.39 8.80 -2.89
N ASP A 178 -10.41 9.70 -2.94
CA ASP A 178 -10.28 10.69 -4.00
C ASP A 178 -8.92 10.59 -4.68
N HIS A 179 -8.92 9.93 -5.85
CA HIS A 179 -7.74 9.78 -6.71
C HIS A 179 -7.77 10.75 -7.90
N HIS A 180 -8.75 11.64 -7.95
CA HIS A 180 -8.98 12.46 -9.15
C HIS A 180 -7.83 13.43 -9.42
N ASP A 181 -7.50 14.30 -8.46
CA ASP A 181 -6.51 15.37 -8.68
C ASP A 181 -5.09 14.81 -8.85
N SER A 182 -4.79 13.71 -8.17
CA SER A 182 -3.50 13.03 -8.26
C SER A 182 -3.28 12.39 -9.63
N LEU A 183 -4.34 11.92 -10.29
CA LEU A 183 -4.23 11.11 -11.50
C LEU A 183 -4.66 11.82 -12.79
N MET A 184 -5.62 12.75 -12.73
CA MET A 184 -6.12 13.46 -13.91
C MET A 184 -4.99 14.06 -14.78
N PRO A 185 -3.93 14.69 -14.23
CA PRO A 185 -2.80 15.20 -15.03
C PRO A 185 -2.05 14.14 -15.86
N TYR A 186 -2.16 12.85 -15.51
CA TYR A 186 -1.48 11.74 -16.16
C TYR A 186 -2.42 10.88 -17.02
N MET A 187 -3.73 10.98 -16.85
CA MET A 187 -4.70 10.07 -17.47
C MET A 187 -4.58 9.99 -19.00
N ARG A 188 -4.38 11.13 -19.70
CA ARG A 188 -4.21 11.13 -21.16
C ARG A 188 -3.02 10.29 -21.60
N ARG A 189 -1.88 10.47 -20.91
CA ARG A 189 -0.62 9.77 -21.22
C ARG A 189 -0.73 8.30 -20.88
N ILE A 190 -1.27 7.96 -19.72
CA ILE A 190 -1.49 6.58 -19.29
C ILE A 190 -2.42 5.85 -20.26
N ASN A 191 -3.52 6.47 -20.67
CA ASN A 191 -4.49 5.89 -21.61
C ASN A 191 -3.96 5.77 -23.05
N SER A 192 -2.83 6.39 -23.37
CA SER A 192 -2.11 6.17 -24.64
C SER A 192 -1.31 4.86 -24.65
N THR A 193 -1.24 4.14 -23.52
CA THR A 193 -0.64 2.80 -23.43
C THR A 193 -1.71 1.72 -23.67
N SER A 194 -1.40 0.45 -23.41
CA SER A 194 -2.41 -0.62 -23.38
C SER A 194 -3.41 -0.46 -22.24
N THR A 195 -3.09 0.32 -21.20
CA THR A 195 -4.00 0.64 -20.09
C THR A 195 -5.15 1.54 -20.55
N LYS A 196 -6.32 1.38 -19.92
CA LYS A 196 -7.50 2.24 -20.00
C LYS A 196 -8.04 2.49 -18.59
N ALA A 197 -7.63 3.57 -17.97
CA ALA A 197 -7.92 3.95 -16.58
C ALA A 197 -8.68 5.29 -16.49
N TYR A 198 -9.18 5.58 -15.30
CA TYR A 198 -9.95 6.79 -14.98
C TYR A 198 -9.36 7.48 -13.75
N ALA A 199 -9.47 8.80 -13.68
CA ALA A 199 -9.31 9.49 -12.40
C ALA A 199 -10.61 9.29 -11.61
N SER A 200 -10.55 8.63 -10.45
CA SER A 200 -11.75 8.18 -9.73
C SER A 200 -12.00 8.94 -8.43
N ARG A 201 -13.29 9.08 -8.08
CA ARG A 201 -13.75 9.48 -6.75
C ARG A 201 -14.81 8.52 -6.26
N THR A 202 -14.73 8.08 -5.02
CA THR A 202 -15.71 7.20 -4.38
C THR A 202 -16.23 7.86 -3.11
N VAL A 203 -17.53 8.14 -3.04
CA VAL A 203 -18.17 8.69 -1.84
C VAL A 203 -18.80 7.54 -1.02
N LEU A 204 -18.58 7.56 0.28
CA LEU A 204 -19.03 6.55 1.23
C LEU A 204 -19.81 7.17 2.39
N PHE A 205 -20.75 6.40 2.94
CA PHE A 205 -21.52 6.76 4.13
C PHE A 205 -21.18 5.85 5.30
N LEU A 206 -21.01 6.46 6.49
CA LEU A 206 -20.87 5.76 7.76
C LEU A 206 -22.23 5.45 8.36
N LYS A 207 -22.60 4.17 8.30
CA LYS A 207 -23.85 3.65 8.85
C LYS A 207 -23.83 3.71 10.39
N SER A 208 -25.01 3.58 11.00
CA SER A 208 -25.14 3.54 12.46
C SER A 208 -24.47 2.34 13.12
N ASP A 209 -24.19 1.28 12.35
CA ASP A 209 -23.52 0.07 12.85
C ASP A 209 -21.98 0.14 12.77
N GLY A 210 -21.43 1.33 12.44
CA GLY A 210 -19.99 1.57 12.37
C GLY A 210 -19.34 1.20 11.04
N THR A 211 -20.05 0.58 10.11
CA THR A 211 -19.48 0.17 8.80
C THR A 211 -19.70 1.22 7.71
N LEU A 212 -18.81 1.26 6.74
CA LEU A 212 -18.95 2.11 5.55
C LEU A 212 -19.80 1.42 4.48
N LYS A 213 -20.56 2.23 3.74
CA LYS A 213 -21.32 1.83 2.55
C LYS A 213 -20.93 2.75 1.39
N PRO A 214 -20.53 2.23 0.21
CA PRO A 214 -20.30 3.07 -0.96
C PRO A 214 -21.63 3.63 -1.48
N LEU A 215 -21.63 4.90 -1.90
CA LEU A 215 -22.81 5.60 -2.41
C LEU A 215 -22.73 5.87 -3.91
N ALA A 216 -21.55 6.29 -4.37
CA ALA A 216 -21.32 6.66 -5.76
C ALA A 216 -19.83 6.56 -6.11
N ILE A 217 -19.55 6.19 -7.35
CA ILE A 217 -18.22 6.24 -7.97
C ILE A 217 -18.31 7.16 -9.18
N GLU A 218 -17.47 8.18 -9.21
CA GLU A 218 -17.26 9.03 -10.38
C GLU A 218 -15.99 8.57 -11.09
N LEU A 219 -16.11 8.26 -12.39
CA LEU A 219 -15.00 7.94 -13.27
C LEU A 219 -14.81 9.07 -14.27
N SER A 220 -13.65 9.73 -14.21
CA SER A 220 -13.35 10.93 -14.98
C SER A 220 -12.22 10.68 -15.99
N LEU A 221 -12.41 11.16 -17.21
CA LEU A 221 -11.40 11.18 -18.27
C LEU A 221 -11.06 12.63 -18.63
N PRO A 222 -9.82 12.91 -19.11
CA PRO A 222 -9.54 14.19 -19.72
C PRO A 222 -10.35 14.34 -21.01
N HIS A 223 -10.80 15.55 -21.32
CA HIS A 223 -11.57 15.82 -22.53
C HIS A 223 -10.79 15.41 -23.80
N ALA A 224 -11.43 14.76 -24.77
CA ALA A 224 -10.74 14.18 -25.92
C ALA A 224 -9.86 15.19 -26.69
N GLU A 225 -10.34 16.42 -26.85
CA GLU A 225 -9.67 17.51 -27.59
C GLU A 225 -8.50 18.19 -26.84
N GLY A 226 -8.32 17.94 -25.55
CA GLY A 226 -7.24 18.56 -24.75
C GLY A 226 -7.59 18.73 -23.29
N ASP A 227 -6.59 18.74 -22.41
CA ASP A 227 -6.80 18.80 -20.95
C ASP A 227 -7.45 20.13 -20.53
N GLN A 228 -7.16 21.21 -21.25
CA GLN A 228 -7.72 22.55 -21.00
C GLN A 228 -9.24 22.66 -21.17
N PHE A 229 -9.88 21.64 -21.75
CA PHE A 229 -11.33 21.61 -21.97
C PHE A 229 -12.11 20.92 -20.85
N GLY A 230 -11.46 20.46 -19.78
CA GLY A 230 -12.15 19.87 -18.63
C GLY A 230 -12.08 18.35 -18.56
N ALA A 231 -12.79 17.81 -17.58
CA ALA A 231 -13.03 16.39 -17.43
C ALA A 231 -14.37 15.98 -18.05
N ILE A 232 -14.39 14.79 -18.66
CA ILE A 232 -15.61 14.08 -19.01
C ILE A 232 -15.82 13.00 -17.95
N SER A 233 -16.84 13.19 -17.11
CA SER A 233 -17.09 12.35 -15.96
C SER A 233 -18.44 11.65 -16.03
N LYS A 234 -18.48 10.39 -15.59
CA LYS A 234 -19.70 9.62 -15.40
C LYS A 234 -19.80 9.13 -13.96
N VAL A 235 -21.01 9.15 -13.41
CA VAL A 235 -21.29 8.72 -12.04
C VAL A 235 -22.05 7.40 -12.09
N TYR A 236 -21.56 6.43 -11.33
CA TYR A 236 -22.14 5.11 -11.14
C TYR A 236 -22.60 4.99 -9.69
N THR A 237 -23.75 4.34 -9.46
CA THR A 237 -24.31 4.12 -8.12
C THR A 237 -24.56 2.63 -7.91
N PRO A 238 -24.61 2.15 -6.65
CA PRO A 238 -24.89 0.75 -6.36
C PRO A 238 -26.17 0.24 -7.03
N ALA A 239 -26.09 -0.93 -7.65
CA ALA A 239 -27.21 -1.65 -8.23
C ALA A 239 -27.13 -3.13 -7.85
N GLU A 240 -28.26 -3.73 -7.49
CA GLU A 240 -28.31 -5.13 -7.01
C GLU A 240 -28.59 -6.15 -8.13
N GLN A 241 -29.16 -5.73 -9.25
CA GLN A 241 -29.63 -6.61 -10.31
C GLN A 241 -29.31 -6.06 -11.70
N GLY A 242 -29.49 -6.90 -12.72
CA GLY A 242 -29.38 -6.50 -14.12
C GLY A 242 -27.94 -6.22 -14.56
N VAL A 243 -27.83 -5.61 -15.74
CA VAL A 243 -26.55 -5.19 -16.32
C VAL A 243 -25.92 -4.08 -15.46
N GLU A 244 -26.74 -3.30 -14.78
CA GLU A 244 -26.35 -2.21 -13.88
C GLU A 244 -25.53 -2.72 -12.69
N ASN A 245 -25.86 -3.91 -12.13
CA ASN A 245 -25.01 -4.55 -11.12
C ASN A 245 -23.61 -4.85 -11.65
N SER A 246 -23.51 -5.38 -12.86
CA SER A 246 -22.23 -5.68 -13.51
C SER A 246 -21.43 -4.41 -13.82
N ILE A 247 -22.10 -3.34 -14.27
CA ILE A 247 -21.50 -2.02 -14.46
C ILE A 247 -20.99 -1.45 -13.13
N TRP A 248 -21.74 -1.62 -12.03
CA TRP A 248 -21.29 -1.22 -10.70
C TRP A 248 -20.05 -2.00 -10.24
N GLN A 249 -20.00 -3.32 -10.47
CA GLN A 249 -18.82 -4.12 -10.19
C GLN A 249 -17.60 -3.67 -11.00
N LEU A 250 -17.78 -3.32 -12.28
CA LEU A 250 -16.72 -2.72 -13.10
C LEU A 250 -16.27 -1.37 -12.55
N ALA A 251 -17.18 -0.52 -12.09
CA ALA A 251 -16.84 0.77 -11.48
C ALA A 251 -15.96 0.58 -10.23
N LYS A 252 -16.29 -0.37 -9.37
CA LYS A 252 -15.45 -0.76 -8.22
C LYS A 252 -14.08 -1.29 -8.66
N ALA A 253 -14.03 -2.10 -9.72
CA ALA A 253 -12.76 -2.59 -10.27
C ALA A 253 -11.86 -1.45 -10.79
N TYR A 254 -12.40 -0.43 -11.46
CA TYR A 254 -11.62 0.73 -11.87
C TYR A 254 -11.06 1.51 -10.68
N VAL A 255 -11.83 1.63 -9.60
CA VAL A 255 -11.34 2.21 -8.34
C VAL A 255 -10.20 1.36 -7.76
N ALA A 256 -10.37 0.03 -7.73
CA ALA A 256 -9.34 -0.89 -7.22
C ALA A 256 -8.05 -0.87 -8.07
N VAL A 257 -8.15 -0.72 -9.39
CA VAL A 257 -7.00 -0.55 -10.29
C VAL A 257 -6.17 0.68 -9.92
N VAL A 258 -6.82 1.83 -9.81
CA VAL A 258 -6.08 3.06 -9.53
C VAL A 258 -5.59 3.12 -8.10
N ASP A 259 -6.37 2.59 -7.15
CA ASP A 259 -5.94 2.47 -5.76
C ASP A 259 -4.75 1.51 -5.61
N SER A 260 -4.69 0.42 -6.39
CA SER A 260 -3.53 -0.50 -6.39
C SER A 260 -2.26 0.17 -6.92
N GLY A 261 -2.37 0.97 -7.99
CA GLY A 261 -1.21 1.73 -8.48
C GLY A 261 -0.76 2.83 -7.52
N VAL A 262 -1.70 3.56 -6.89
CA VAL A 262 -1.38 4.58 -5.88
C VAL A 262 -0.80 3.95 -4.62
N HIS A 263 -1.35 2.82 -4.17
CA HIS A 263 -0.82 2.03 -3.06
C HIS A 263 0.65 1.66 -3.31
N GLN A 264 0.95 1.00 -4.43
CA GLN A 264 2.30 0.53 -4.74
C GLN A 264 3.31 1.67 -4.89
N LEU A 265 2.95 2.72 -5.63
CA LEU A 265 3.91 3.78 -5.98
C LEU A 265 4.05 4.88 -4.94
N ILE A 266 2.97 5.18 -4.23
CA ILE A 266 2.87 6.38 -3.39
C ILE A 266 2.84 5.96 -1.93
N SER A 267 1.82 5.22 -1.50
CA SER A 267 1.70 4.79 -0.10
C SER A 267 2.89 3.93 0.31
N HIS A 268 3.25 2.93 -0.50
CA HIS A 268 4.32 1.98 -0.21
C HIS A 268 5.68 2.51 -0.64
N TRP A 269 5.99 2.53 -1.94
CA TRP A 269 7.32 2.94 -2.41
C TRP A 269 7.74 4.34 -1.94
N LEU A 270 6.93 5.37 -2.20
CA LEU A 270 7.35 6.74 -1.91
C LEU A 270 7.37 7.03 -0.41
N HIS A 271 6.26 6.79 0.29
CA HIS A 271 6.11 7.18 1.70
C HIS A 271 6.82 6.25 2.68
N THR A 272 7.40 5.12 2.24
CA THR A 272 8.29 4.30 3.09
C THR A 272 9.68 4.14 2.46
N HIS A 273 9.83 3.34 1.41
CA HIS A 273 11.14 2.97 0.84
C HIS A 273 11.98 4.19 0.45
N ALA A 274 11.44 5.06 -0.40
CA ALA A 274 12.20 6.17 -0.99
C ALA A 274 12.45 7.29 0.03
N THR A 275 11.48 7.60 0.87
CA THR A 275 11.60 8.69 1.85
C THR A 275 12.46 8.32 3.05
N ILE A 276 12.58 7.04 3.41
CA ILE A 276 13.42 6.65 4.56
C ILE A 276 14.91 6.54 4.21
N GLU A 277 15.29 6.18 2.97
CA GLU A 277 16.69 5.96 2.56
C GLU A 277 17.62 7.17 2.84
N PRO A 278 17.21 8.44 2.62
CA PRO A 278 17.99 9.62 3.02
C PRO A 278 18.34 9.68 4.52
N PHE A 279 17.44 9.23 5.41
CA PHE A 279 17.68 9.19 6.85
C PHE A 279 18.76 8.18 7.20
N ILE A 280 18.81 7.04 6.50
CA ILE A 280 19.85 6.02 6.66
C ILE A 280 21.20 6.62 6.31
N ILE A 281 21.30 7.19 5.12
CA ILE A 281 22.55 7.77 4.59
C ILE A 281 23.08 8.85 5.53
N ALA A 282 22.25 9.81 5.93
CA ALA A 282 22.66 10.88 6.85
C ALA A 282 23.07 10.32 8.23
N THR A 283 22.37 9.32 8.75
CA THR A 283 22.68 8.71 10.06
C THR A 283 24.06 8.08 10.06
N HIS A 284 24.41 7.28 9.05
CA HIS A 284 25.74 6.67 8.95
C HIS A 284 26.86 7.69 8.69
N ARG A 285 26.55 8.82 8.06
CA ARG A 285 27.55 9.85 7.72
C ARG A 285 27.84 10.82 8.85
N GLN A 286 26.84 11.15 9.67
CA GLN A 286 26.92 12.25 10.64
C GLN A 286 26.84 11.80 12.09
N LEU A 287 26.25 10.63 12.39
CA LEU A 287 26.13 10.13 13.75
C LEU A 287 27.10 8.96 13.96
N SER A 288 28.02 9.11 14.90
CA SER A 288 28.91 8.02 15.32
C SER A 288 28.11 6.79 15.78
N VAL A 289 28.64 5.59 15.60
CA VAL A 289 28.05 4.36 16.17
C VAL A 289 27.89 4.42 17.70
N LEU A 290 28.62 5.32 18.36
CA LEU A 290 28.50 5.58 19.80
C LEU A 290 27.34 6.53 20.13
N HIS A 291 26.86 7.31 19.15
CA HIS A 291 25.83 8.33 19.33
C HIS A 291 24.49 7.68 19.75
N PRO A 292 23.78 8.24 20.74
CA PRO A 292 22.54 7.65 21.23
C PRO A 292 21.45 7.55 20.14
N ILE A 293 21.31 8.59 19.30
CA ILE A 293 20.36 8.57 18.18
C ILE A 293 20.76 7.57 17.09
N HIS A 294 22.05 7.33 16.87
CA HIS A 294 22.48 6.25 15.97
C HIS A 294 22.00 4.91 16.51
N LYS A 295 22.29 4.61 17.79
CA LYS A 295 21.83 3.37 18.45
C LYS A 295 20.31 3.23 18.44
N LEU A 296 19.59 4.34 18.54
CA LEU A 296 18.13 4.39 18.52
C LEU A 296 17.57 4.00 17.15
N LEU A 297 18.07 4.63 16.08
CA LEU A 297 17.51 4.53 14.74
C LEU A 297 18.06 3.36 13.91
N HIS A 298 19.31 2.94 14.15
CA HIS A 298 19.97 1.91 13.35
C HIS A 298 19.15 0.60 13.17
N PRO A 299 18.48 0.03 14.19
CA PRO A 299 17.63 -1.15 13.98
C PRO A 299 16.53 -0.95 12.94
N HIS A 300 16.06 0.28 12.78
CA HIS A 300 14.98 0.67 11.88
C HIS A 300 15.43 0.92 10.44
N PHE A 301 16.72 0.75 10.15
CA PHE A 301 17.28 0.91 8.81
C PHE A 301 17.75 -0.40 8.18
N ARG A 302 17.70 -1.49 8.96
CA ARG A 302 18.14 -2.81 8.53
C ARG A 302 17.56 -3.17 7.16
N ASP A 303 18.43 -3.61 6.25
CA ASP A 303 18.11 -4.15 4.92
C ASP A 303 17.50 -3.14 3.91
N THR A 304 17.10 -1.94 4.35
CA THR A 304 16.36 -0.98 3.52
C THR A 304 17.16 -0.48 2.31
N MET A 305 18.43 -0.11 2.49
CA MET A 305 19.26 0.33 1.35
C MET A 305 19.44 -0.78 0.30
N ASN A 306 19.56 -2.03 0.74
CA ASN A 306 19.77 -3.15 -0.16
C ASN A 306 18.50 -3.55 -0.90
N ILE A 307 17.33 -3.58 -0.25
CA ILE A 307 16.07 -3.80 -0.97
C ILE A 307 15.78 -2.65 -1.95
N ASN A 308 16.06 -1.39 -1.58
CA ASN A 308 15.89 -0.25 -2.49
C ASN A 308 16.84 -0.32 -3.69
N ALA A 309 18.09 -0.75 -3.48
CA ALA A 309 19.04 -0.98 -4.56
C ALA A 309 18.55 -2.06 -5.53
N LEU A 310 18.02 -3.18 -5.01
CA LEU A 310 17.40 -4.21 -5.85
C LEU A 310 16.16 -3.66 -6.57
N ALA A 311 15.28 -2.93 -5.88
CA ALA A 311 14.09 -2.34 -6.48
C ALA A 311 14.47 -1.43 -7.67
N ARG A 312 15.48 -0.56 -7.51
CA ARG A 312 16.03 0.26 -8.61
C ARG A 312 16.55 -0.55 -9.78
N GLN A 313 17.00 -1.78 -9.56
CA GLN A 313 17.56 -2.64 -10.61
C GLN A 313 16.52 -3.43 -11.40
N ILE A 314 15.48 -3.94 -10.73
CA ILE A 314 14.57 -4.94 -11.30
C ILE A 314 13.08 -4.62 -11.17
N LEU A 315 12.69 -3.74 -10.24
CA LEU A 315 11.30 -3.43 -9.95
C LEU A 315 10.87 -2.14 -10.64
N ILE A 316 11.54 -1.03 -10.31
CA ILE A 316 11.13 0.33 -10.71
C ILE A 316 11.97 0.91 -11.87
N ASN A 317 12.89 0.12 -12.43
CA ASN A 317 13.60 0.51 -13.65
C ASN A 317 12.66 0.49 -14.86
N ALA A 318 13.07 1.18 -15.93
CA ALA A 318 12.38 1.11 -17.21
C ALA A 318 12.26 -0.35 -17.69
N GLY A 319 11.04 -0.77 -18.03
CA GLY A 319 10.70 -2.16 -18.39
C GLY A 319 10.79 -3.18 -17.25
N GLY A 320 11.00 -2.72 -16.02
CA GLY A 320 11.00 -3.53 -14.79
C GLY A 320 9.60 -4.01 -14.41
N ALA A 321 9.52 -4.81 -13.34
CA ALA A 321 8.26 -5.46 -12.96
C ALA A 321 7.10 -4.49 -12.73
N LEU A 322 7.36 -3.36 -12.05
CA LEU A 322 6.29 -2.42 -11.71
C LEU A 322 5.64 -1.84 -12.97
N GLU A 323 6.44 -1.39 -13.95
CA GLU A 323 5.89 -0.84 -15.20
C GLU A 323 5.05 -1.85 -16.00
N LEU A 324 5.22 -3.16 -15.75
CA LEU A 324 4.50 -4.23 -16.45
C LEU A 324 3.23 -4.65 -15.72
N THR A 325 3.18 -4.44 -14.41
CA THR A 325 2.13 -5.00 -13.53
C THR A 325 1.19 -3.94 -12.97
N VAL A 326 1.46 -2.64 -13.08
CA VAL A 326 0.53 -1.58 -12.66
C VAL A 326 0.13 -0.61 -13.78
N PHE A 327 -1.06 -0.03 -13.64
CA PHE A 327 -1.72 0.78 -14.66
C PHE A 327 -0.91 1.98 -15.21
N PRO A 328 -0.05 2.69 -14.43
CA PRO A 328 0.67 3.85 -14.96
C PRO A 328 1.76 3.48 -15.98
N ALA A 329 2.15 2.20 -16.04
CA ALA A 329 3.19 1.68 -16.93
C ALA A 329 4.48 2.53 -16.86
N LYS A 330 5.02 2.96 -18.00
CA LYS A 330 6.23 3.79 -18.10
C LYS A 330 6.17 5.17 -17.44
N TYR A 331 5.00 5.61 -16.94
CA TYR A 331 4.84 6.88 -16.24
C TYR A 331 4.89 6.73 -14.71
N SER A 332 5.12 5.52 -14.21
CA SER A 332 5.05 5.19 -12.78
C SER A 332 5.99 6.03 -11.91
N MET A 333 7.28 6.11 -12.27
CA MET A 333 8.26 6.86 -11.46
C MET A 333 8.10 8.38 -11.57
N GLU A 334 7.65 8.87 -12.72
CA GLU A 334 7.34 10.29 -12.90
C GLU A 334 6.13 10.69 -12.05
N LEU A 335 5.09 9.85 -12.01
CA LEU A 335 3.93 10.04 -11.14
C LEU A 335 4.34 10.07 -9.66
N SER A 336 5.19 9.13 -9.22
CA SER A 336 5.72 9.11 -7.85
C SER A 336 6.49 10.39 -7.51
N SER A 337 7.36 10.86 -8.41
CA SER A 337 8.07 12.15 -8.24
C SER A 337 7.12 13.35 -8.18
N ALA A 338 6.06 13.38 -9.00
CA ALA A 338 5.07 14.44 -8.95
C ALA A 338 4.30 14.45 -7.61
N MET A 339 3.99 13.28 -7.05
CA MET A 339 3.33 13.17 -5.74
C MET A 339 4.24 13.61 -4.59
N TYR A 340 5.55 13.38 -4.68
CA TYR A 340 6.53 13.82 -3.67
C TYR A 340 6.51 15.33 -3.42
N LYS A 341 6.10 16.14 -4.41
CA LYS A 341 5.94 17.59 -4.22
C LYS A 341 5.01 17.95 -3.06
N ASN A 342 3.98 17.13 -2.82
CA ASN A 342 3.00 17.32 -1.75
C ASN A 342 3.34 16.55 -0.46
N TRP A 343 4.47 15.83 -0.41
CA TRP A 343 4.90 15.14 0.79
C TRP A 343 5.35 16.15 1.85
N VAL A 344 5.03 15.89 3.12
CA VAL A 344 5.31 16.77 4.25
C VAL A 344 5.72 15.90 5.44
N PHE A 345 6.95 16.07 5.94
CA PHE A 345 7.51 15.16 6.96
C PHE A 345 6.70 15.14 8.26
N PRO A 346 6.35 16.27 8.90
CA PRO A 346 5.54 16.25 10.13
C PRO A 346 4.16 15.61 9.95
N GLU A 347 3.59 15.67 8.75
CA GLU A 347 2.28 15.07 8.46
C GLU A 347 2.33 13.55 8.32
N GLN A 348 3.53 12.94 8.33
CA GLN A 348 3.67 11.48 8.37
C GLN A 348 3.44 10.91 9.77
N ALA A 349 3.37 11.75 10.81
CA ALA A 349 2.97 11.33 12.14
C ALA A 349 1.51 10.86 12.13
N LEU A 350 1.24 9.63 12.58
CA LEU A 350 -0.11 9.04 12.56
C LEU A 350 -1.20 9.96 13.16
N PRO A 351 -1.02 10.56 14.37
CA PRO A 351 -1.96 11.56 14.88
C PRO A 351 -2.30 12.70 13.91
N VAL A 352 -1.27 13.27 13.30
CA VAL A 352 -1.38 14.42 12.40
C VAL A 352 -2.08 14.02 11.11
N ASP A 353 -1.71 12.87 10.54
CA ASP A 353 -2.37 12.29 9.36
C ASP A 353 -3.86 12.01 9.62
N LEU A 354 -4.19 11.37 10.74
CA LEU A 354 -5.58 11.05 11.10
C LEU A 354 -6.43 12.31 11.25
N ILE A 355 -5.92 13.36 11.87
CA ILE A 355 -6.63 14.65 11.99
C ILE A 355 -6.75 15.30 10.61
N LYS A 356 -5.67 15.34 9.83
CA LYS A 356 -5.64 15.95 8.49
C LYS A 356 -6.65 15.32 7.54
N ARG A 357 -6.76 13.99 7.55
CA ARG A 357 -7.77 13.25 6.77
C ARG A 357 -9.16 13.31 7.40
N GLY A 358 -9.30 13.88 8.60
CA GLY A 358 -10.56 13.95 9.33
C GLY A 358 -11.05 12.57 9.79
N MET A 359 -10.14 11.63 10.04
CA MET A 359 -10.43 10.30 10.60
C MET A 359 -10.44 10.30 12.14
N ALA A 360 -9.86 11.34 12.76
CA ALA A 360 -9.87 11.54 14.20
C ALA A 360 -10.13 13.01 14.55
N VAL A 361 -10.50 13.24 15.81
CA VAL A 361 -10.53 14.57 16.44
C VAL A 361 -9.71 14.53 17.72
N GLU A 362 -9.12 15.68 18.07
CA GLU A 362 -8.52 15.85 19.39
C GLU A 362 -9.58 15.70 20.48
N ASP A 363 -9.27 14.89 21.49
CA ASP A 363 -10.12 14.61 22.63
C ASP A 363 -9.22 14.31 23.84
N PRO A 364 -9.01 15.29 24.75
CA PRO A 364 -8.17 15.12 25.93
C PRO A 364 -8.63 14.00 26.88
N THR A 365 -9.88 13.53 26.75
CA THR A 365 -10.42 12.44 27.57
C THR A 365 -10.16 11.05 26.98
N ALA A 366 -9.77 10.99 25.71
CA ALA A 366 -9.44 9.74 25.05
C ALA A 366 -8.03 9.25 25.43
N ARG A 367 -7.82 7.92 25.38
CA ARG A 367 -6.59 7.23 25.83
C ARG A 367 -5.28 7.80 25.27
N HIS A 368 -5.32 8.38 24.06
CA HIS A 368 -4.17 8.95 23.37
C HIS A 368 -4.39 10.41 22.94
N GLY A 369 -5.33 11.12 23.60
CA GLY A 369 -5.68 12.49 23.22
C GLY A 369 -6.44 12.61 21.90
N LEU A 370 -6.81 11.47 21.29
CA LEU A 370 -7.52 11.39 20.01
C LEU A 370 -8.70 10.45 20.11
N ARG A 371 -9.83 10.87 19.55
CA ARG A 371 -11.01 10.03 19.33
C ARG A 371 -11.23 9.79 17.85
N LEU A 372 -11.25 8.52 17.46
CA LEU A 372 -11.54 8.10 16.09
C LEU A 372 -12.99 8.39 15.72
N LEU A 373 -13.24 8.72 14.46
CA LEU A 373 -14.60 8.84 13.92
C LEU A 373 -15.23 7.48 13.60
N ILE A 374 -14.39 6.50 13.31
CA ILE A 374 -14.76 5.10 13.13
C ILE A 374 -14.04 4.34 14.23
N GLU A 375 -14.80 3.87 15.22
CA GLU A 375 -14.28 3.36 16.49
C GLU A 375 -13.26 2.23 16.32
N ASP A 376 -13.49 1.35 15.35
CA ASP A 376 -12.69 0.16 15.09
C ASP A 376 -11.71 0.32 13.91
N TYR A 377 -11.42 1.54 13.44
CA TYR A 377 -10.46 1.81 12.37
C TYR A 377 -9.07 1.25 12.72
N PRO A 378 -8.65 0.12 12.10
CA PRO A 378 -7.56 -0.68 12.67
C PRO A 378 -6.17 -0.05 12.59
N PHE A 379 -5.98 0.92 11.70
CA PHE A 379 -4.69 1.57 11.43
C PHE A 379 -4.21 2.49 12.59
N ALA A 380 -5.08 2.86 13.53
CA ALA A 380 -4.84 3.94 14.50
C ALA A 380 -4.03 3.58 15.77
N THR A 381 -3.27 2.48 15.80
CA THR A 381 -2.50 2.05 17.00
C THR A 381 -1.06 2.58 16.99
N TRP A 382 -0.66 3.43 17.96
CA TRP A 382 0.72 3.97 18.06
C TRP A 382 1.33 3.93 19.48
N VAL A 383 2.67 3.88 19.57
CA VAL A 383 3.45 3.91 20.82
C VAL A 383 4.37 5.14 20.87
N GLN A 384 4.04 6.09 21.75
CA GLN A 384 4.72 7.39 21.88
C GLN A 384 6.03 7.37 22.72
N ASP A 385 6.31 6.29 23.47
CA ASP A 385 7.17 6.38 24.67
C ASP A 385 8.69 6.18 24.45
N TYR A 386 9.20 6.21 23.20
CA TYR A 386 10.56 5.71 22.92
C TYR A 386 11.71 6.72 23.15
N CYS A 387 11.49 8.04 23.00
CA CYS A 387 12.59 9.00 22.84
C CYS A 387 12.93 9.88 24.07
N SER A 388 12.31 9.66 25.25
CA SER A 388 12.39 10.61 26.37
C SER A 388 13.68 10.56 27.23
N TYR A 389 14.66 9.69 26.92
CA TYR A 389 15.78 9.42 27.83
C TYR A 389 17.07 10.22 27.59
N TYR A 390 17.58 10.24 26.35
CA TYR A 390 18.96 10.71 26.09
C TYR A 390 19.13 12.24 26.12
N TYR A 391 18.05 12.99 25.93
CA TYR A 391 18.09 14.45 25.90
C TYR A 391 17.28 15.01 27.07
N LYS A 392 17.98 15.55 28.07
CA LYS A 392 17.33 16.05 29.30
C LYS A 392 16.81 17.48 29.14
N THR A 393 17.38 18.26 28.21
CA THR A 393 17.02 19.67 27.97
C THR A 393 17.17 20.06 26.49
N ASP A 394 16.51 21.13 26.07
CA ASP A 394 16.70 21.65 24.70
C ASP A 394 18.14 22.09 24.42
N ASP A 395 18.85 22.58 25.44
CA ASP A 395 20.25 23.00 25.32
C ASP A 395 21.17 21.84 24.92
N THR A 396 20.88 20.62 25.37
CA THR A 396 21.62 19.42 24.96
C THR A 396 21.42 19.05 23.49
N VAL A 397 20.27 19.38 22.89
CA VAL A 397 20.01 19.17 21.45
C VAL A 397 20.78 20.20 20.62
N LYS A 398 20.76 21.48 21.05
CA LYS A 398 21.41 22.59 20.32
C LYS A 398 22.93 22.45 20.25
N LYS A 399 23.54 21.93 21.32
CA LYS A 399 25.00 21.81 21.46
C LYS A 399 25.56 20.52 20.85
N ASP A 400 24.71 19.59 20.44
CA ASP A 400 25.11 18.32 19.84
C ASP A 400 25.47 18.51 18.37
N SER A 401 26.77 18.63 18.07
CA SER A 401 27.25 18.93 16.72
C SER A 401 26.99 17.82 15.72
N GLU A 402 27.01 16.54 16.15
CA GLU A 402 26.68 15.40 15.28
C GLU A 402 25.21 15.45 14.90
N LEU A 403 24.32 15.67 15.88
CA LEU A 403 22.88 15.79 15.65
C LEU A 403 22.52 16.98 14.74
N GLN A 404 23.14 18.15 14.96
CA GLN A 404 22.91 19.32 14.10
C GLN A 404 23.39 19.07 12.66
N ALA A 405 24.54 18.41 12.49
CA ALA A 405 25.07 18.07 11.17
C ALA A 405 24.20 17.02 10.46
N TRP A 406 23.75 16.00 11.20
CA TRP A 406 22.81 14.96 10.73
C TRP A 406 21.53 15.56 10.17
N TRP A 407 20.86 16.40 10.97
CA TRP A 407 19.59 16.98 10.54
C TRP A 407 19.76 17.97 9.38
N LYS A 408 20.88 18.72 9.39
CA LYS A 408 21.21 19.63 8.29
C LYS A 408 21.42 18.88 6.98
N GLU A 409 22.28 17.84 6.95
CA GLU A 409 22.55 17.06 5.74
C GLU A 409 21.28 16.35 5.24
N LEU A 410 20.50 15.76 6.15
CA LEU A 410 19.23 15.14 5.81
C LEU A 410 18.29 16.11 5.09
N ARG A 411 18.11 17.32 5.61
CA ARG A 411 17.21 18.33 5.03
C ARG A 411 17.77 18.91 3.73
N GLU A 412 19.04 19.31 3.73
CA GLU A 412 19.64 20.10 2.65
C GLU A 412 20.10 19.24 1.46
N GLU A 413 20.49 17.99 1.72
CA GLU A 413 20.99 17.05 0.70
C GLU A 413 20.02 15.87 0.52
N GLY A 414 19.66 15.19 1.62
CA GLY A 414 18.83 13.98 1.59
C GLY A 414 17.45 14.20 0.98
N HIS A 415 16.73 15.20 1.48
CA HIS A 415 15.47 15.72 0.94
C HIS A 415 15.67 17.11 0.30
N GLY A 416 16.81 17.33 -0.36
CA GLY A 416 17.28 18.64 -0.80
C GLY A 416 16.35 19.42 -1.74
N ASP A 417 15.49 18.72 -2.49
CA ASP A 417 14.44 19.33 -3.33
C ASP A 417 13.37 20.08 -2.52
N LYS A 418 13.26 19.77 -1.23
CA LYS A 418 12.27 20.32 -0.29
C LYS A 418 12.93 21.01 0.90
N LYS A 419 14.23 21.32 0.84
CA LYS A 419 15.00 21.91 1.96
C LYS A 419 14.46 23.25 2.47
N ASP A 420 13.83 24.02 1.59
CA ASP A 420 13.34 25.38 1.85
C ASP A 420 11.90 25.40 2.38
N GLU A 421 11.27 24.23 2.51
CA GLU A 421 9.90 24.12 3.02
C GLU A 421 9.85 24.53 4.51
N PRO A 422 8.87 25.36 4.93
CA PRO A 422 8.87 25.97 6.25
C PRO A 422 8.50 24.99 7.38
N TRP A 423 7.96 23.82 7.04
CA TRP A 423 7.48 22.83 7.99
C TRP A 423 8.57 21.91 8.54
N TRP A 424 9.81 21.98 8.04
CA TRP A 424 10.90 21.19 8.62
C TRP A 424 11.12 21.56 10.09
N PRO A 425 11.13 20.57 11.01
CA PRO A 425 11.62 20.79 12.37
C PRO A 425 12.98 21.48 12.36
N LYS A 426 13.20 22.41 13.30
CA LYS A 426 14.47 23.16 13.35
C LYS A 426 15.59 22.37 14.03
N MET A 427 15.23 21.26 14.69
CA MET A 427 16.11 20.43 15.51
C MET A 427 16.78 21.26 16.60
N GLN A 428 16.02 22.12 17.27
CA GLN A 428 16.52 23.01 18.34
C GLN A 428 15.97 22.66 19.72
N THR A 429 14.95 21.80 19.79
CA THR A 429 14.28 21.40 21.03
C THR A 429 14.30 19.89 21.18
N ARG A 430 14.07 19.41 22.39
CA ARG A 430 13.86 17.99 22.64
C ARG A 430 12.62 17.47 21.92
N GLU A 431 11.59 18.29 21.83
CA GLU A 431 10.35 17.96 21.14
C GLU A 431 10.59 17.71 19.64
N ASP A 432 11.32 18.61 18.96
CA ASP A 432 11.70 18.44 17.55
C ASP A 432 12.37 17.07 17.32
N LEU A 433 13.29 16.69 18.21
CA LEU A 433 14.02 15.43 18.11
C LEU A 433 13.12 14.22 18.37
N ILE A 434 12.34 14.25 19.45
CA ILE A 434 11.43 13.17 19.83
C ILE A 434 10.43 12.92 18.70
N GLU A 435 9.80 13.97 18.18
CA GLU A 435 8.82 13.87 17.11
C GLU A 435 9.46 13.35 15.81
N SER A 436 10.63 13.86 15.44
CA SER A 436 11.32 13.41 14.24
C SER A 436 11.71 11.94 14.32
N CYS A 437 12.30 11.49 15.44
CA CYS A 437 12.62 10.07 15.63
C CYS A 437 11.36 9.18 15.68
N THR A 438 10.29 9.66 16.31
CA THR A 438 8.98 8.97 16.36
C THR A 438 8.43 8.74 14.96
N ILE A 439 8.48 9.77 14.09
CA ILE A 439 8.04 9.69 12.69
C ILE A 439 8.91 8.72 11.89
N ILE A 440 10.24 8.80 12.02
CA ILE A 440 11.18 7.91 11.31
C ILE A 440 10.91 6.45 11.66
N ILE A 441 10.76 6.14 12.95
CA ILE A 441 10.48 4.79 13.43
C ILE A 441 9.11 4.32 12.96
N TRP A 442 8.08 5.18 13.03
CA TRP A 442 6.75 4.88 12.51
C TRP A 442 6.77 4.51 11.03
N ILE A 443 7.41 5.32 10.19
CA ILE A 443 7.53 5.09 8.75
C ILE A 443 8.23 3.76 8.48
N ALA A 444 9.37 3.54 9.14
CA ALA A 444 10.22 2.37 8.90
C ALA A 444 9.59 1.07 9.38
N SER A 445 8.76 1.10 10.43
CA SER A 445 8.17 -0.09 11.04
C SER A 445 6.68 -0.25 10.69
N ALA A 446 5.80 0.30 11.53
CA ALA A 446 4.38 0.00 11.50
C ALA A 446 3.65 0.56 10.26
N LEU A 447 4.01 1.74 9.75
CA LEU A 447 3.45 2.25 8.50
C LEU A 447 3.76 1.30 7.34
N HIS A 448 5.05 0.97 7.17
CA HIS A 448 5.49 0.02 6.16
C HIS A 448 4.81 -1.34 6.31
N ALA A 449 4.78 -1.90 7.53
CA ALA A 449 4.15 -3.20 7.76
C ALA A 449 2.66 -3.21 7.37
N ALA A 450 1.92 -2.16 7.75
CA ALA A 450 0.48 -2.04 7.49
C ALA A 450 0.11 -1.99 6.00
N ILE A 451 1.04 -1.56 5.14
CA ILE A 451 0.82 -1.43 3.70
C ILE A 451 1.64 -2.42 2.86
N ASN A 452 2.54 -3.20 3.48
CA ASN A 452 3.39 -4.16 2.80
C ASN A 452 2.90 -5.60 2.96
N PHE A 453 2.74 -6.08 4.20
CA PHE A 453 2.45 -7.51 4.45
C PHE A 453 1.01 -7.92 4.15
N GLY A 454 0.16 -6.95 3.81
CA GLY A 454 -1.18 -7.16 3.26
C GLY A 454 -1.22 -7.38 1.74
N GLN A 455 -0.08 -7.20 1.04
CA GLN A 455 0.00 -7.30 -0.41
C GLN A 455 -0.56 -8.61 -0.95
N TYR A 456 -0.06 -9.75 -0.49
CA TYR A 456 -0.58 -11.04 -0.92
C TYR A 456 -1.87 -11.45 -0.21
N PRO A 457 -2.05 -11.29 1.12
CA PRO A 457 -3.29 -11.66 1.80
C PRO A 457 -4.57 -11.09 1.15
N TYR A 458 -4.51 -9.84 0.65
CA TYR A 458 -5.58 -9.20 -0.10
C TYR A 458 -5.35 -9.28 -1.62
N GLY A 459 -4.23 -8.74 -2.10
CA GLY A 459 -3.94 -8.58 -3.51
C GLY A 459 -3.50 -9.84 -4.25
N GLY A 460 -3.25 -10.93 -3.52
CA GLY A 460 -3.03 -12.24 -4.09
C GLY A 460 -4.23 -12.73 -4.89
N PHE A 461 -5.43 -12.16 -4.69
CA PHE A 461 -6.63 -12.42 -5.48
C PHE A 461 -6.95 -11.26 -6.46
N PRO A 462 -6.67 -11.44 -7.76
CA PRO A 462 -6.59 -10.35 -8.74
C PRO A 462 -7.95 -9.77 -9.14
N LEU A 463 -9.07 -10.46 -8.86
CA LEU A 463 -10.40 -9.93 -9.12
C LEU A 463 -10.79 -8.83 -8.13
N LEU A 464 -10.26 -8.91 -6.91
CA LEU A 464 -10.49 -7.94 -5.84
C LEU A 464 -9.55 -6.74 -5.94
N ARG A 465 -8.25 -7.01 -6.16
CA ARG A 465 -7.21 -5.98 -6.34
C ARG A 465 -6.57 -6.07 -7.72
N PRO A 466 -7.33 -5.82 -8.80
CA PRO A 466 -6.74 -5.68 -10.12
C PRO A 466 -5.79 -4.48 -10.10
N SER A 467 -4.72 -4.57 -10.88
CA SER A 467 -3.66 -3.56 -10.94
C SER A 467 -3.58 -2.83 -12.27
N ILE A 468 -4.28 -3.35 -13.29
CA ILE A 468 -4.39 -2.79 -14.64
C ILE A 468 -5.83 -2.95 -15.12
N SER A 469 -6.34 -1.93 -15.82
CA SER A 469 -7.54 -2.04 -16.65
C SER A 469 -7.19 -1.82 -18.11
N ARG A 470 -7.82 -2.56 -19.03
CA ARG A 470 -7.45 -2.66 -20.45
C ARG A 470 -8.55 -2.17 -21.40
N ARG A 471 -9.76 -1.96 -20.87
CA ARG A 471 -10.92 -1.42 -21.59
C ARG A 471 -11.51 -0.25 -20.81
N PHE A 472 -12.16 0.67 -21.51
CA PHE A 472 -13.05 1.64 -20.88
C PHE A 472 -14.40 0.99 -20.53
N MET A 473 -15.20 1.66 -19.70
CA MET A 473 -16.55 1.20 -19.39
C MET A 473 -17.32 1.09 -20.71
N PRO A 474 -18.00 -0.02 -20.98
CA PRO A 474 -18.76 -0.17 -22.21
C PRO A 474 -19.95 0.79 -22.25
N GLU A 475 -20.30 1.25 -23.45
CA GLU A 475 -21.41 2.16 -23.71
C GLU A 475 -22.63 1.37 -24.19
N GLU A 476 -23.84 1.81 -23.82
CA GLU A 476 -25.06 1.17 -24.31
C GLU A 476 -25.10 1.10 -25.84
N GLY A 477 -25.48 -0.06 -26.37
CA GLY A 477 -25.54 -0.31 -27.81
C GLY A 477 -24.21 -0.73 -28.45
N THR A 478 -23.13 -0.94 -27.69
CA THR A 478 -21.90 -1.56 -28.20
C THR A 478 -21.86 -3.06 -27.92
N PRO A 479 -21.10 -3.85 -28.72
CA PRO A 479 -20.92 -5.29 -28.47
C PRO A 479 -20.34 -5.60 -27.09
N GLU A 480 -19.52 -4.71 -26.53
CA GLU A 480 -18.95 -4.86 -25.19
C GLU A 480 -20.02 -4.71 -24.09
N TYR A 481 -21.04 -3.87 -24.30
CA TYR A 481 -22.16 -3.75 -23.37
C TYR A 481 -23.05 -5.00 -23.40
N ASP A 482 -23.29 -5.53 -24.60
CA ASP A 482 -23.97 -6.83 -24.78
C ASP A 482 -23.19 -7.97 -24.10
N GLU A 483 -21.85 -7.93 -24.15
CA GLU A 483 -20.98 -8.88 -23.43
C GLU A 483 -21.15 -8.75 -21.91
N VAL A 484 -21.25 -7.54 -21.35
CA VAL A 484 -21.53 -7.36 -19.91
C VAL A 484 -22.91 -7.90 -19.54
N ALA A 485 -23.92 -7.71 -20.39
CA ALA A 485 -25.27 -8.19 -20.13
C ALA A 485 -25.39 -9.72 -20.22
N THR A 486 -24.65 -10.36 -21.13
CA THR A 486 -24.77 -11.80 -21.42
C THR A 486 -23.72 -12.66 -20.72
N ASN A 487 -22.51 -12.13 -20.49
CA ASN A 487 -21.39 -12.81 -19.85
C ASN A 487 -20.54 -11.84 -19.00
N PRO A 488 -21.09 -11.34 -17.87
CA PRO A 488 -20.47 -10.29 -17.08
C PRO A 488 -19.09 -10.67 -16.52
N ASP A 489 -18.90 -11.94 -16.15
CA ASP A 489 -17.62 -12.40 -15.60
C ASP A 489 -16.51 -12.39 -16.66
N LYS A 490 -16.82 -12.80 -17.90
CA LYS A 490 -15.85 -12.70 -19.00
C LYS A 490 -15.56 -11.25 -19.37
N ALA A 491 -16.58 -10.38 -19.38
CA ALA A 491 -16.41 -8.95 -19.58
C ALA A 491 -15.49 -8.32 -18.51
N PHE A 492 -15.69 -8.72 -17.25
CA PHE A 492 -14.86 -8.30 -16.12
C PHE A 492 -13.41 -8.72 -16.31
N LEU A 493 -13.15 -10.00 -16.60
CA LEU A 493 -11.80 -10.54 -16.84
C LEU A 493 -11.08 -9.83 -18.00
N LYS A 494 -11.79 -9.60 -19.11
CA LYS A 494 -11.26 -8.87 -20.27
C LYS A 494 -10.98 -7.38 -19.96
N THR A 495 -11.61 -6.83 -18.92
CA THR A 495 -11.43 -5.44 -18.51
C THR A 495 -10.24 -5.30 -17.56
N ILE A 496 -10.07 -6.19 -16.59
CA ILE A 496 -9.00 -6.13 -15.57
C ILE A 496 -7.68 -6.75 -16.06
N THR A 497 -6.70 -6.90 -15.16
CA THR A 497 -5.35 -7.42 -15.43
C THR A 497 -5.38 -8.74 -16.22
N SER A 498 -4.57 -8.83 -17.29
CA SER A 498 -4.45 -10.04 -18.12
C SER A 498 -3.85 -11.22 -17.35
N GLN A 499 -3.93 -12.43 -17.91
CA GLN A 499 -3.44 -13.64 -17.25
C GLN A 499 -1.94 -13.59 -16.96
N LEU A 500 -1.12 -13.29 -17.97
CA LEU A 500 0.34 -13.16 -17.82
C LEU A 500 0.72 -12.13 -16.74
N GLN A 501 0.12 -10.94 -16.81
CA GLN A 501 0.41 -9.86 -15.87
C GLN A 501 -0.05 -10.20 -14.45
N THR A 502 -1.15 -10.95 -14.34
CA THR A 502 -1.65 -11.48 -13.07
C THR A 502 -0.65 -12.43 -12.43
N VAL A 503 -0.16 -13.42 -13.20
CA VAL A 503 0.81 -14.40 -12.69
C VAL A 503 2.11 -13.73 -12.26
N LEU A 504 2.60 -12.78 -13.07
CA LEU A 504 3.79 -11.99 -12.74
C LEU A 504 3.58 -11.15 -11.47
N GLY A 505 2.44 -10.46 -11.40
CA GLY A 505 2.06 -9.61 -10.27
C GLY A 505 1.93 -10.39 -8.96
N ILE A 506 1.17 -11.49 -8.96
CA ILE A 506 0.96 -12.36 -7.78
C ILE A 506 2.29 -12.94 -7.30
N SER A 507 3.14 -13.41 -8.21
CA SER A 507 4.47 -13.93 -7.85
C SER A 507 5.32 -12.88 -7.14
N LEU A 508 5.29 -11.64 -7.63
CA LEU A 508 6.01 -10.52 -7.04
C LEU A 508 5.50 -10.23 -5.61
N ILE A 509 4.20 -10.01 -5.44
CA ILE A 509 3.64 -9.65 -4.14
C ILE A 509 3.68 -10.80 -3.12
N GLU A 510 3.75 -12.07 -3.56
CA GLU A 510 3.99 -13.20 -2.66
C GLU A 510 5.35 -13.07 -1.99
N VAL A 511 6.40 -12.79 -2.77
CA VAL A 511 7.75 -12.59 -2.27
C VAL A 511 7.81 -11.38 -1.35
N LEU A 512 7.19 -10.27 -1.75
CA LEU A 512 7.19 -9.03 -0.96
C LEU A 512 6.39 -9.13 0.34
N SER A 513 5.47 -10.09 0.45
CA SER A 513 4.66 -10.30 1.67
C SER A 513 5.26 -11.30 2.66
N ARG A 514 6.45 -11.85 2.38
CA ARG A 514 7.08 -12.90 3.20
C ARG A 514 8.08 -12.31 4.19
N HIS A 515 7.91 -12.65 5.47
CA HIS A 515 8.93 -12.43 6.49
C HIS A 515 10.07 -13.44 6.32
N THR A 516 11.32 -13.00 6.44
CA THR A 516 12.46 -13.92 6.53
C THR A 516 12.54 -14.56 7.90
N SER A 517 13.21 -15.71 7.95
CA SER A 517 13.46 -16.43 9.20
C SER A 517 14.35 -15.66 10.17
N ASP A 518 15.20 -14.76 9.67
CA ASP A 518 16.10 -13.91 10.44
C ASP A 518 15.55 -12.49 10.71
N GLU A 519 14.26 -12.25 10.48
CA GLU A 519 13.67 -10.92 10.68
C GLU A 519 13.76 -10.47 12.15
N VAL A 520 13.92 -9.16 12.37
CA VAL A 520 13.92 -8.54 13.71
C VAL A 520 12.71 -7.60 13.80
N TYR A 521 11.77 -7.99 14.65
CA TYR A 521 10.50 -7.29 14.82
C TYR A 521 10.60 -6.08 15.75
N LEU A 522 9.59 -5.23 15.71
CA LEU A 522 9.47 -4.06 16.58
C LEU A 522 9.52 -4.49 18.04
N GLY A 523 10.40 -3.83 18.82
CA GLY A 523 10.68 -4.22 20.21
C GLY A 523 11.70 -5.34 20.36
N GLN A 524 12.35 -5.76 19.26
CA GLN A 524 13.50 -6.66 19.27
C GLN A 524 14.76 -5.96 18.74
N ARG A 525 15.93 -6.53 19.05
CA ARG A 525 17.23 -6.14 18.50
C ARG A 525 18.04 -7.37 18.14
N ASP A 526 18.93 -7.20 17.18
CA ASP A 526 19.91 -8.19 16.71
C ASP A 526 20.88 -8.66 17.80
N THR A 527 21.23 -7.78 18.75
CA THR A 527 22.09 -8.09 19.89
C THR A 527 21.52 -7.55 21.20
N PRO A 528 21.56 -8.33 22.30
CA PRO A 528 21.14 -7.85 23.62
C PRO A 528 22.10 -6.81 24.21
N ASN A 529 23.35 -6.75 23.72
CA ASN A 529 24.42 -5.89 24.24
C ASN A 529 24.68 -4.66 23.37
N TRP A 530 23.63 -4.10 22.76
CA TRP A 530 23.72 -2.93 21.88
C TRP A 530 24.11 -1.64 22.62
N THR A 531 23.97 -1.62 23.94
CA THR A 531 24.52 -0.60 24.83
C THR A 531 24.90 -1.20 26.18
N THR A 532 25.83 -0.55 26.89
CA THR A 532 26.18 -0.87 28.29
C THR A 532 25.34 -0.10 29.30
N ASP A 533 24.54 0.87 28.83
CA ASP A 533 23.72 1.72 29.69
C ASP A 533 22.49 0.95 30.19
N ALA A 534 22.37 0.78 31.51
CA ALA A 534 21.31 -0.02 32.11
C ALA A 534 19.90 0.55 31.87
N GLU A 535 19.73 1.87 31.98
CA GLU A 535 18.42 2.52 31.84
C GLU A 535 17.80 2.36 30.44
N PRO A 536 18.53 2.62 29.32
CA PRO A 536 18.03 2.32 27.98
C PRO A 536 17.62 0.86 27.75
N LEU A 537 18.35 -0.10 28.35
CA LEU A 537 17.97 -1.52 28.29
C LEU A 537 16.63 -1.74 29.01
N GLU A 538 16.43 -1.15 30.18
CA GLU A 538 15.16 -1.24 30.93
C GLU A 538 13.99 -0.60 30.15
N PHE A 539 14.20 0.58 29.54
CA PHE A 539 13.19 1.21 28.69
C PHE A 539 12.83 0.34 27.49
N PHE A 540 13.82 -0.28 26.85
CA PHE A 540 13.60 -1.18 25.73
C PHE A 540 12.80 -2.42 26.14
N HIS A 541 13.07 -2.99 27.32
CA HIS A 541 12.26 -4.08 27.88
C HIS A 541 10.80 -3.67 28.11
N LYS A 542 10.58 -2.49 28.73
CA LYS A 542 9.23 -1.94 28.95
C LYS A 542 8.48 -1.69 27.63
N PHE A 543 9.19 -1.27 26.58
CA PHE A 543 8.64 -1.11 25.25
C PHE A 543 8.15 -2.46 24.68
N GLY A 544 8.96 -3.52 24.77
CA GLY A 544 8.55 -4.87 24.39
C GLY A 544 7.33 -5.38 25.17
N ASP A 545 7.27 -5.13 26.49
CA ASP A 545 6.09 -5.44 27.32
C ASP A 545 4.83 -4.69 26.85
N LYS A 546 4.99 -3.42 26.47
CA LYS A 546 3.88 -2.59 25.97
C LYS A 546 3.37 -3.12 24.63
N LEU A 547 4.26 -3.54 23.73
CA LEU A 547 3.87 -4.13 22.45
C LEU A 547 3.09 -5.44 22.63
N ARG A 548 3.51 -6.32 23.56
CA ARG A 548 2.74 -7.54 23.88
C ARG A 548 1.31 -7.22 24.35
N LYS A 549 1.16 -6.24 25.24
CA LYS A 549 -0.17 -5.79 25.70
C LYS A 549 -1.01 -5.17 24.58
N ILE A 550 -0.38 -4.50 23.63
CA ILE A 550 -1.07 -3.98 22.45
C ILE A 550 -1.53 -5.14 21.57
N GLU A 551 -0.70 -6.14 21.34
CA GLU A 551 -1.09 -7.34 20.58
C GLU A 551 -2.32 -8.03 21.21
N GLU A 552 -2.30 -8.26 22.53
CA GLU A 552 -3.43 -8.81 23.28
C GLU A 552 -4.71 -7.97 23.11
N GLN A 553 -4.58 -6.64 23.08
CA GLN A 553 -5.71 -5.73 22.84
C GLN A 553 -6.24 -5.87 21.41
N ILE A 554 -5.36 -5.89 20.40
CA ILE A 554 -5.77 -6.05 19.01
C ILE A 554 -6.43 -7.43 18.81
N MET A 555 -5.91 -8.49 19.43
CA MET A 555 -6.53 -9.81 19.45
C MET A 555 -7.93 -9.78 20.07
N SER A 556 -8.10 -9.13 21.22
CA SER A 556 -9.42 -8.96 21.84
C SER A 556 -10.38 -8.21 20.93
N MET A 557 -9.91 -7.15 20.26
CA MET A 557 -10.73 -6.39 19.32
C MET A 557 -11.11 -7.21 18.08
N ASN A 558 -10.20 -8.02 17.54
CA ASN A 558 -10.47 -8.90 16.40
C ASN A 558 -11.50 -10.00 16.73
N ASN A 559 -11.66 -10.35 18.01
CA ASN A 559 -12.65 -11.33 18.48
C ASN A 559 -13.98 -10.68 18.92
N ASP A 560 -14.10 -9.35 18.91
CA ASP A 560 -15.34 -8.67 19.25
C ASP A 560 -16.21 -8.49 18.00
N GLU A 561 -17.30 -9.26 17.91
CA GLU A 561 -18.26 -9.24 16.79
C GLU A 561 -18.91 -7.87 16.55
N LYS A 562 -18.85 -6.96 17.53
CA LYS A 562 -19.34 -5.58 17.37
C LYS A 562 -18.41 -4.74 16.48
N LEU A 563 -17.12 -5.08 16.42
CA LEU A 563 -16.09 -4.35 15.66
C LEU A 563 -16.00 -4.89 14.22
N LYS A 564 -17.07 -4.68 13.47
CA LYS A 564 -17.31 -5.32 12.17
C LYS A 564 -16.22 -5.01 11.12
N ASN A 565 -15.61 -3.83 11.15
CA ASN A 565 -14.60 -3.45 10.14
C ASN A 565 -13.29 -4.25 10.29
N ARG A 566 -13.09 -4.87 11.47
CA ARG A 566 -11.90 -5.69 11.76
C ARG A 566 -11.93 -7.07 11.13
N PHE A 567 -13.10 -7.54 10.69
CA PHE A 567 -13.30 -8.91 10.22
C PHE A 567 -13.91 -8.97 8.82
N GLY A 568 -14.98 -8.18 8.60
CA GLY A 568 -15.67 -8.10 7.31
C GLY A 568 -16.40 -9.38 6.87
N PRO A 569 -17.07 -9.33 5.72
CA PRO A 569 -17.73 -10.50 5.12
C PRO A 569 -16.73 -11.57 4.67
N VAL A 570 -15.48 -11.21 4.38
CA VAL A 570 -14.39 -12.15 4.02
C VAL A 570 -13.87 -12.96 5.21
N LYS A 571 -14.31 -12.62 6.43
CA LYS A 571 -13.93 -13.28 7.69
C LYS A 571 -12.42 -13.28 7.95
N MET A 572 -11.79 -12.14 7.66
CA MET A 572 -10.34 -11.94 7.77
C MET A 572 -10.06 -10.95 8.90
N PRO A 573 -9.59 -11.41 10.08
CA PRO A 573 -9.23 -10.50 11.17
C PRO A 573 -8.06 -9.59 10.75
N TYR A 574 -8.12 -8.31 11.12
CA TYR A 574 -7.05 -7.37 10.81
C TYR A 574 -5.83 -7.59 11.73
N THR A 575 -4.82 -8.28 11.22
CA THR A 575 -3.60 -8.67 11.94
C THR A 575 -2.33 -7.97 11.49
N LEU A 576 -2.40 -7.09 10.47
CA LEU A 576 -1.22 -6.43 9.88
C LEU A 576 -0.42 -5.55 10.86
N LEU A 577 -1.04 -5.16 11.97
CA LEU A 577 -0.40 -4.39 13.05
C LEU A 577 -0.17 -5.20 14.34
N TYR A 578 -0.19 -6.54 14.26
CA TYR A 578 0.35 -7.37 15.34
C TYR A 578 1.87 -7.17 15.39
N PRO A 579 2.46 -6.80 16.53
CA PRO A 579 3.90 -6.61 16.64
C PRO A 579 4.72 -7.86 16.28
N SER A 580 4.26 -9.06 16.63
CA SER A 580 5.01 -10.30 16.40
C SER A 580 4.52 -11.12 15.19
N SER A 581 5.42 -11.91 14.63
CA SER A 581 5.14 -12.92 13.60
C SER A 581 6.24 -13.99 13.58
N GLU A 582 5.97 -15.08 12.85
CA GLU A 582 6.94 -16.07 12.42
C GLU A 582 7.42 -15.78 10.98
N GLY A 583 8.43 -16.51 10.52
CA GLY A 583 8.88 -16.44 9.12
C GLY A 583 7.82 -16.97 8.14
N GLY A 584 7.79 -16.41 6.93
CA GLY A 584 6.87 -16.78 5.86
C GLY A 584 5.74 -15.79 5.62
N LEU A 585 4.66 -16.28 5.02
CA LEU A 585 3.54 -15.48 4.52
C LEU A 585 2.40 -15.45 5.54
N THR A 586 2.52 -14.58 6.54
CA THR A 586 1.67 -14.61 7.74
C THR A 586 0.54 -13.57 7.74
N GLY A 587 0.74 -12.43 7.05
CA GLY A 587 -0.20 -11.30 7.10
C GLY A 587 -0.26 -10.62 8.47
N MET A 588 0.85 -10.66 9.21
CA MET A 588 1.01 -10.06 10.54
C MET A 588 2.49 -9.86 10.85
N GLY A 589 2.82 -9.12 11.91
CA GLY A 589 4.20 -8.84 12.29
C GLY A 589 4.65 -7.46 11.80
N ILE A 590 5.27 -6.71 12.71
CA ILE A 590 5.84 -5.40 12.39
C ILE A 590 7.36 -5.51 12.48
N PRO A 591 8.09 -5.60 11.36
CA PRO A 591 9.55 -5.48 11.35
C PRO A 591 10.01 -4.13 11.90
N ASN A 592 11.26 -4.04 12.37
CA ASN A 592 11.83 -2.76 12.76
C ASN A 592 11.97 -1.79 11.57
N SER A 593 12.17 -2.30 10.36
CA SER A 593 12.60 -1.54 9.19
C SER A 593 11.82 -1.90 7.92
N VAL A 594 12.11 -1.15 6.85
CA VAL A 594 11.62 -1.45 5.49
C VAL A 594 12.48 -2.58 4.91
N SER A 595 12.21 -3.82 5.35
CA SER A 595 13.09 -4.98 5.16
C SER A 595 12.60 -6.01 4.14
N ILE A 596 11.42 -5.81 3.53
CA ILE A 596 11.04 -6.37 2.23
C ILE A 596 9.88 -5.56 1.64
#